data_AF-A0A6P1FPL1-F1
#
_entry.id   AF-A0A6P1FPL1-F1
#
_cell.length_a   1.000
_cell.length_b   1.000
_cell.length_c   1.000
_cell.angle_alpha   90.00
_cell.angle_beta   90.00
_cell.angle_gamma   90.00
#
_symmetry.space_group_name_H-M   'P 1'
#
loop_
_entity.id
_entity.type
_entity.pdbx_description
1 polymer ?
#
loop_
_entity_poly.entity_id
_entity_poly.type
_entity_poly.pdbx_seq_one_letter_code
_entity_poly.pdbx_strand_id
1 'polypeptide(L)'
;MTTTSATSTRGGARVHVQRFGTFLSGMVMPNIAAFIAWGFITALFIQTGWLPLLGIDATWVQQFGGWSTDPDVVNTGLVGPMITYLLPLLIANTGGRMVYGARGGVVGTIATMGVIVGAGIPMFIGAMIMGPLSAWLMKKVDSIWDGKIKPGFEMLVNNFSAGILGLILALLAFAGVAPLVVGLSTALGAGVEFLVNAGLLPLTSLFIEPAKILFLNNAINHGILTPLGVQQAEEAGKSYLFLLEANPGPGMGVLLAFAFFGVGAARASAPGAAIIHFIGGIHEIYFPYVLMKPALLAAVILGGATGVATNVAFNSGLRAPASPGSIIAVLLQTANDSFLGVILSVILATAVSFLVASVIIRAGRKRDLAAEQEGDDKLAAAVAANEANKGKESAVGSLINARGANAPQDSSGASTAGATATATQVRNIVFACDAGMGSSAMGASVLRNKMKKAGFEDVTVTNKAIAALEDDVDLVITQAELTERARQRTPGAIHVSVDNFMNSPKYDEVVSLVAEQHGK
;
A
#
# COMPACT_ATOMS: atom_id res chain seq x y z
N MET A 1 48.12 -10.78 -11.17
CA MET A 1 46.78 -10.96 -11.78
C MET A 1 45.84 -11.45 -10.70
N THR A 2 45.08 -10.55 -10.09
CA THR A 2 44.03 -10.89 -9.13
C THR A 2 42.72 -10.96 -9.91
N THR A 3 42.21 -12.17 -10.09
CA THR A 3 40.93 -12.43 -10.74
C THR A 3 39.80 -12.10 -9.78
N THR A 4 39.18 -10.94 -9.97
CA THR A 4 37.92 -10.59 -9.32
C THR A 4 36.85 -11.55 -9.84
N SER A 5 36.35 -12.42 -8.97
CA SER A 5 35.20 -13.27 -9.26
C SER A 5 33.96 -12.39 -9.38
N ALA A 6 33.31 -12.44 -10.55
CA ALA A 6 32.06 -11.74 -10.81
C ALA A 6 30.94 -12.37 -9.95
N THR A 7 30.36 -11.58 -9.06
CA THR A 7 29.19 -11.96 -8.27
C THR A 7 27.99 -12.13 -9.20
N SER A 8 27.46 -13.35 -9.30
CA SER A 8 26.30 -13.66 -10.12
C SER A 8 25.05 -12.89 -9.67
N THR A 9 24.42 -12.15 -10.58
CA THR A 9 23.16 -11.42 -10.41
C THR A 9 21.97 -12.37 -10.17
N ARG A 10 21.67 -12.69 -8.90
CA ARG A 10 20.45 -13.40 -8.47
C ARG A 10 19.16 -12.55 -8.52
N GLY A 11 19.09 -11.53 -9.38
CA GLY A 11 18.03 -10.50 -9.35
C GLY A 11 16.80 -10.75 -10.24
N GLY A 12 16.87 -11.62 -11.25
CA GLY A 12 15.86 -11.69 -12.31
C GLY A 12 14.43 -11.99 -11.84
N ALA A 13 14.18 -13.18 -11.28
CA ALA A 13 12.83 -13.62 -10.93
C ALA A 13 12.17 -12.75 -9.84
N ARG A 14 12.94 -12.37 -8.81
CA ARG A 14 12.46 -11.53 -7.71
C ARG A 14 11.99 -10.17 -8.20
N VAL A 15 12.78 -9.51 -9.06
CA VAL A 15 12.44 -8.19 -9.62
C VAL A 15 11.17 -8.26 -10.47
N HIS A 16 10.94 -9.36 -11.20
CA HIS A 16 9.71 -9.53 -11.98
C HIS A 16 8.48 -9.69 -11.08
N VAL A 17 8.56 -10.54 -10.05
CA VAL A 17 7.45 -10.71 -9.08
C VAL A 17 7.16 -9.40 -8.36
N GLN A 18 8.19 -8.64 -7.98
CA GLN A 18 8.03 -7.35 -7.32
C GLN A 18 7.41 -6.29 -8.24
N ARG A 19 7.85 -6.21 -9.51
CA ARG A 19 7.24 -5.32 -10.50
C ARG A 19 5.77 -5.67 -10.74
N PHE A 20 5.47 -6.97 -10.84
CA PHE A 20 4.10 -7.45 -10.99
C PHE A 20 3.23 -7.11 -9.76
N GLY A 21 3.72 -7.37 -8.55
CA GLY A 21 3.03 -7.01 -7.31
C GLY A 21 2.83 -5.50 -7.13
N THR A 22 3.82 -4.70 -7.51
CA THR A 22 3.74 -3.24 -7.50
C THR A 22 2.69 -2.74 -8.49
N PHE A 23 2.63 -3.35 -9.67
CA PHE A 23 1.61 -3.05 -10.67
C PHE A 23 0.20 -3.37 -10.14
N LEU A 24 -0.04 -4.57 -9.62
CA LEU A 24 -1.33 -4.96 -9.04
C LEU A 24 -1.74 -4.05 -7.88
N SER A 25 -0.81 -3.70 -7.00
CA SER A 25 -1.09 -2.78 -5.89
C SER A 25 -1.39 -1.38 -6.39
N GLY A 26 -0.71 -0.93 -7.45
CA GLY A 26 -1.01 0.33 -8.12
C GLY A 26 -2.44 0.42 -8.65
N MET A 27 -3.08 -0.71 -8.94
CA MET A 27 -4.49 -0.76 -9.34
C MET A 27 -5.46 -0.63 -8.16
N VAL A 28 -5.07 -1.09 -6.97
CA VAL A 28 -5.95 -1.15 -5.79
C VAL A 28 -5.74 0.03 -4.84
N MET A 29 -4.49 0.42 -4.56
CA MET A 29 -4.15 1.45 -3.56
C MET A 29 -4.85 2.81 -3.78
N PRO A 30 -4.90 3.36 -5.01
CA PRO A 30 -5.61 4.62 -5.25
C PRO A 30 -7.10 4.56 -4.95
N ASN A 31 -7.67 3.34 -4.88
CA ASN A 31 -9.08 3.08 -4.68
C ASN A 31 -9.41 2.69 -3.23
N ILE A 32 -8.45 2.67 -2.29
CA ILE A 32 -8.65 2.26 -0.89
C ILE A 32 -9.79 3.03 -0.20
N ALA A 33 -9.95 4.32 -0.50
CA ALA A 33 -11.05 5.10 0.06
C ALA A 33 -12.44 4.50 -0.25
N ALA A 34 -12.62 3.93 -1.45
CA ALA A 34 -13.86 3.26 -1.84
C ALA A 34 -14.07 1.94 -1.07
N PHE A 35 -13.01 1.17 -0.83
CA PHE A 35 -13.06 -0.04 0.00
C PHE A 35 -13.42 0.29 1.46
N ILE A 36 -12.85 1.37 2.01
CA ILE A 36 -13.15 1.83 3.37
C ILE A 36 -14.62 2.28 3.45
N ALA A 37 -15.10 3.08 2.50
CA ALA A 37 -16.49 3.52 2.46
C ALA A 37 -17.45 2.33 2.37
N TRP A 38 -17.19 1.38 1.47
CA TRP A 38 -17.95 0.13 1.38
C TRP A 38 -17.93 -0.64 2.70
N GLY A 39 -16.76 -0.81 3.31
CA GLY A 39 -16.62 -1.50 4.60
C GLY A 39 -17.47 -0.87 5.72
N PHE A 40 -17.50 0.46 5.82
CA PHE A 40 -18.36 1.16 6.79
C PHE A 40 -19.85 0.94 6.51
N ILE A 41 -20.26 1.02 5.25
CA ILE A 41 -21.66 0.78 4.86
C ILE A 41 -22.05 -0.65 5.24
N THR A 42 -21.21 -1.62 4.89
CA THR A 42 -21.41 -3.04 5.24
C THR A 42 -21.48 -3.23 6.75
N ALA A 43 -20.56 -2.64 7.51
CA ALA A 43 -20.52 -2.79 8.97
C ALA A 43 -21.75 -2.20 9.66
N LEU A 44 -22.28 -1.08 9.18
CA LEU A 44 -23.41 -0.38 9.81
C LEU A 44 -24.76 -0.97 9.41
N PHE A 45 -24.95 -1.24 8.12
CA PHE A 45 -26.29 -1.34 7.54
C PHE A 45 -26.76 -2.75 7.23
N ILE A 46 -25.89 -3.75 7.03
CA ILE A 46 -26.37 -5.12 6.73
C ILE A 46 -27.17 -5.69 7.91
N GLN A 47 -27.95 -6.76 7.69
CA GLN A 47 -28.80 -7.36 8.72
C GLN A 47 -28.01 -7.76 9.98
N THR A 48 -26.75 -8.17 9.82
CA THR A 48 -25.81 -8.50 10.90
C THR A 48 -24.85 -7.34 11.21
N GLY A 49 -25.22 -6.11 10.85
CA GLY A 49 -24.47 -4.89 11.07
C GLY A 49 -24.70 -4.30 12.47
N TRP A 50 -24.00 -3.22 12.76
CA TRP A 50 -24.04 -2.58 14.08
C TRP A 50 -25.40 -1.93 14.38
N LEU A 51 -26.02 -1.24 13.42
CA LEU A 51 -27.31 -0.58 13.68
C LEU A 51 -28.40 -1.61 13.98
N PRO A 52 -28.59 -2.69 13.19
CA PRO A 52 -29.62 -3.68 13.50
C PRO A 52 -29.37 -4.40 14.82
N LEU A 53 -28.11 -4.69 15.17
CA LEU A 53 -27.78 -5.27 16.48
C LEU A 53 -28.13 -4.37 17.66
N LEU A 54 -28.07 -3.05 17.49
CA LEU A 54 -28.48 -2.08 18.50
C LEU A 54 -30.01 -1.91 18.55
N GLY A 55 -30.77 -2.74 17.82
CA GLY A 55 -32.22 -2.62 17.70
C GLY A 55 -32.67 -1.46 16.81
N ILE A 56 -31.77 -0.94 15.97
CA ILE A 56 -32.08 0.12 14.99
C ILE A 56 -32.27 -0.54 13.63
N ASP A 57 -33.50 -0.98 13.36
CA ASP A 57 -33.91 -1.70 12.16
C ASP A 57 -34.90 -0.91 11.30
N ALA A 58 -34.91 0.43 11.41
CA ALA A 58 -35.78 1.29 10.64
C ALA A 58 -35.69 1.02 9.13
N THR A 59 -36.77 1.28 8.38
CA THR A 59 -36.87 0.96 6.94
C THR A 59 -35.70 1.50 6.11
N TRP A 60 -35.16 2.68 6.44
CA TRP A 60 -34.00 3.25 5.74
C TRP A 60 -32.70 2.47 6.00
N VAL A 61 -32.54 1.85 7.17
CA VAL A 61 -31.40 0.96 7.49
C VAL A 61 -31.50 -0.31 6.64
N GLN A 62 -32.69 -0.91 6.59
CA GLN A 62 -33.00 -2.08 5.75
C GLN A 62 -32.73 -1.77 4.27
N GLN A 63 -33.18 -0.62 3.79
CA GLN A 63 -32.97 -0.16 2.42
C GLN A 63 -31.50 0.05 2.07
N PHE A 64 -30.69 0.69 2.94
CA PHE A 64 -29.26 0.88 2.68
C PHE A 64 -28.47 -0.44 2.78
N GLY A 65 -28.87 -1.32 3.70
CA GLY A 65 -28.24 -2.62 3.89
C GLY A 65 -28.58 -3.65 2.83
N GLY A 66 -29.68 -3.47 2.09
CA GLY A 66 -30.12 -4.42 1.07
C GLY A 66 -30.82 -5.65 1.66
N TRP A 67 -31.53 -5.49 2.78
CA TRP A 67 -32.31 -6.56 3.41
C TRP A 67 -33.68 -6.03 3.79
N SER A 68 -34.60 -6.91 4.15
CA SER A 68 -35.94 -6.55 4.61
C SER A 68 -36.44 -7.54 5.64
N THR A 69 -37.25 -7.05 6.59
CA THR A 69 -38.05 -7.87 7.50
C THR A 69 -39.35 -8.36 6.85
N ASP A 70 -39.82 -7.64 5.84
CA ASP A 70 -40.93 -8.04 4.98
C ASP A 70 -40.38 -8.87 3.81
N PRO A 71 -40.76 -10.17 3.69
CA PRO A 71 -40.28 -11.05 2.63
C PRO A 71 -40.74 -10.63 1.22
N ASP A 72 -41.77 -9.80 1.09
CA ASP A 72 -42.25 -9.29 -0.20
C ASP A 72 -41.49 -8.05 -0.68
N VAL A 73 -40.60 -7.50 0.16
CA VAL A 73 -39.80 -6.30 -0.16
C VAL A 73 -38.35 -6.69 -0.43
N VAL A 74 -37.91 -6.51 -1.68
CA VAL A 74 -36.52 -6.72 -2.09
C VAL A 74 -35.80 -5.37 -2.17
N ASN A 75 -34.80 -5.18 -1.30
CA ASN A 75 -33.93 -4.01 -1.31
C ASN A 75 -32.59 -4.36 -1.95
N THR A 76 -32.18 -3.63 -3.00
CA THR A 76 -30.86 -3.83 -3.61
C THR A 76 -29.71 -3.41 -2.69
N GLY A 77 -29.94 -2.40 -1.83
CA GLY A 77 -28.92 -1.88 -0.94
C GLY A 77 -27.77 -1.17 -1.65
N LEU A 78 -26.83 -0.66 -0.85
CA LEU A 78 -25.57 -0.09 -1.34
C LEU A 78 -24.45 -1.13 -1.36
N VAL A 79 -24.48 -2.09 -0.43
CA VAL A 79 -23.40 -3.06 -0.21
C VAL A 79 -23.12 -3.92 -1.47
N GLY A 80 -24.16 -4.55 -2.01
CA GLY A 80 -24.07 -5.42 -3.18
C GLY A 80 -23.57 -4.69 -4.44
N PRO A 81 -24.22 -3.58 -4.87
CA PRO A 81 -23.76 -2.85 -6.04
C PRO A 81 -22.33 -2.29 -5.92
N MET A 82 -21.93 -1.87 -4.72
CA MET A 82 -20.58 -1.36 -4.51
C MET A 82 -19.52 -2.46 -4.68
N ILE A 83 -19.74 -3.63 -4.09
CA ILE A 83 -18.76 -4.74 -4.16
C ILE A 83 -18.72 -5.37 -5.55
N THR A 84 -19.87 -5.52 -6.20
CA THR A 84 -19.99 -6.20 -7.50
C THR A 84 -19.57 -5.30 -8.66
N TYR A 85 -19.93 -4.02 -8.63
CA TYR A 85 -19.68 -3.09 -9.74
C TYR A 85 -18.63 -2.03 -9.42
N LEU A 86 -18.87 -1.21 -8.38
CA LEU A 86 -18.05 -0.02 -8.14
C LEU A 86 -16.57 -0.37 -7.94
N LEU A 87 -16.26 -1.28 -7.02
CA LEU A 87 -14.86 -1.58 -6.66
C LEU A 87 -14.08 -2.24 -7.82
N PRO A 88 -14.62 -3.26 -8.53
CA PRO A 88 -13.92 -3.83 -9.68
C PRO A 88 -13.75 -2.83 -10.84
N LEU A 89 -14.76 -2.00 -11.12
CA LEU A 89 -14.66 -0.99 -12.19
C LEU A 89 -13.62 0.09 -11.89
N LEU A 90 -13.50 0.52 -10.63
CA LEU A 90 -12.44 1.43 -10.18
C LEU A 90 -11.04 0.83 -10.38
N ILE A 91 -10.87 -0.45 -10.04
CA ILE A 91 -9.61 -1.17 -10.27
C ILE A 91 -9.28 -1.26 -11.76
N ALA A 92 -10.25 -1.63 -12.59
CA ALA A 92 -10.07 -1.73 -14.03
C ALA A 92 -9.69 -0.39 -14.66
N ASN A 93 -10.37 0.70 -14.25
CA ASN A 93 -10.06 2.05 -14.71
C ASN A 93 -8.63 2.46 -14.32
N THR A 94 -8.22 2.21 -13.06
CA THR A 94 -6.86 2.52 -12.62
C THR A 94 -5.82 1.71 -13.39
N GLY A 95 -6.00 0.39 -13.54
CA GLY A 95 -5.08 -0.46 -14.31
C GLY A 95 -5.02 -0.09 -15.79
N GLY A 96 -6.15 0.26 -16.38
CA GLY A 96 -6.20 0.75 -17.76
C GLY A 96 -5.45 2.08 -17.93
N ARG A 97 -5.58 3.00 -16.96
CA ARG A 97 -4.83 4.26 -16.93
C ARG A 97 -3.33 4.08 -16.79
N MET A 98 -2.89 3.11 -15.99
CA MET A 98 -1.48 2.77 -15.85
C MET A 98 -0.84 2.30 -17.16
N VAL A 99 -1.61 1.72 -18.07
CA VAL A 99 -1.11 1.23 -19.38
C VAL A 99 -1.26 2.26 -20.49
N TYR A 100 -2.42 2.93 -20.58
CA TYR A 100 -2.73 3.83 -21.70
C TYR A 100 -3.63 5.03 -21.32
N GLY A 101 -3.39 5.62 -20.15
CA GLY A 101 -4.03 6.87 -19.73
C GLY A 101 -5.55 6.82 -19.68
N ALA A 102 -6.21 7.97 -19.82
CA ALA A 102 -7.67 8.07 -19.68
C ALA A 102 -8.43 7.12 -20.61
N ARG A 103 -7.98 6.98 -21.87
CA ARG A 103 -8.62 6.09 -22.85
C ARG A 103 -8.50 4.63 -22.45
N GLY A 104 -7.32 4.19 -22.01
CA GLY A 104 -7.13 2.84 -21.48
C GLY A 104 -8.03 2.54 -20.28
N GLY A 105 -8.21 3.53 -19.39
CA GLY A 105 -9.13 3.41 -18.25
C GLY A 105 -10.58 3.20 -18.66
N VAL A 106 -11.09 3.99 -19.62
CA VAL A 106 -12.47 3.87 -20.11
C VAL A 106 -12.70 2.51 -20.78
N VAL A 107 -11.85 2.11 -21.72
CA VAL A 107 -12.03 0.83 -22.44
C VAL A 107 -11.88 -0.36 -21.49
N GLY A 108 -10.92 -0.30 -20.55
CA GLY A 108 -10.78 -1.31 -19.50
C GLY A 108 -12.02 -1.44 -18.61
N THR A 109 -12.68 -0.33 -18.29
CA THR A 109 -13.92 -0.30 -17.51
C THR A 109 -15.07 -0.97 -18.28
N ILE A 110 -15.24 -0.62 -19.57
CA ILE A 110 -16.28 -1.22 -20.44
C ILE A 110 -16.07 -2.74 -20.54
N ALA A 111 -14.85 -3.18 -20.82
CA ALA A 111 -14.53 -4.60 -20.94
C ALA A 111 -14.74 -5.37 -19.63
N THR A 112 -14.41 -4.75 -18.49
CA THR A 112 -14.61 -5.33 -17.16
C THR A 112 -16.09 -5.48 -16.82
N MET A 113 -16.96 -4.58 -17.29
CA MET A 113 -18.41 -4.75 -17.14
C MET A 113 -18.88 -6.06 -17.78
N GLY A 114 -18.35 -6.43 -18.94
CA GLY A 114 -18.63 -7.72 -19.58
C GLY A 114 -18.29 -8.91 -18.69
N VAL A 115 -17.14 -8.87 -18.01
CA VAL A 115 -16.72 -9.93 -17.07
C VAL A 115 -17.61 -10.00 -15.84
N ILE A 116 -17.97 -8.85 -15.25
CA ILE A 116 -18.83 -8.80 -14.06
C ILE A 116 -20.19 -9.40 -14.37
N VAL A 117 -20.84 -8.95 -15.46
CA VAL A 117 -22.18 -9.43 -15.84
C VAL A 117 -22.14 -10.90 -16.26
N GLY A 118 -21.05 -11.36 -16.89
CA GLY A 118 -20.89 -12.75 -17.30
C GLY A 118 -20.68 -13.73 -16.15
N ALA A 119 -20.16 -13.26 -15.01
CA ALA A 119 -19.87 -14.11 -13.85
C ALA A 119 -20.95 -14.04 -12.76
N GLY A 120 -21.64 -12.91 -12.60
CA GLY A 120 -22.65 -12.72 -11.56
C GLY A 120 -22.10 -12.60 -10.13
N ILE A 121 -20.78 -12.51 -9.97
CA ILE A 121 -20.06 -12.36 -8.69
C ILE A 121 -19.08 -11.17 -8.77
N PRO A 122 -18.56 -10.65 -7.64
CA PRO A 122 -17.53 -9.61 -7.66
C PRO A 122 -16.23 -10.03 -8.40
N MET A 123 -15.90 -9.33 -9.50
CA MET A 123 -14.80 -9.73 -10.40
C MET A 123 -13.52 -8.89 -10.22
N PHE A 124 -12.91 -8.91 -9.04
CA PHE A 124 -11.63 -8.25 -8.79
C PHE A 124 -10.49 -8.79 -9.67
N ILE A 125 -10.35 -10.12 -9.77
CA ILE A 125 -9.36 -10.76 -10.65
C ILE A 125 -9.66 -10.45 -12.11
N GLY A 126 -10.93 -10.52 -12.51
CA GLY A 126 -11.39 -10.14 -13.84
C GLY A 126 -11.01 -8.70 -14.20
N ALA A 127 -11.23 -7.75 -13.29
CA ALA A 127 -10.84 -6.35 -13.45
C ALA A 127 -9.32 -6.16 -13.54
N MET A 128 -8.56 -6.90 -12.72
CA MET A 128 -7.09 -6.87 -12.75
C MET A 128 -6.50 -7.39 -14.07
N ILE A 129 -7.20 -8.30 -14.75
CA ILE A 129 -6.82 -8.80 -16.07
C ILE A 129 -7.30 -7.82 -17.16
N MET A 130 -8.59 -7.51 -17.17
CA MET A 130 -9.22 -6.79 -18.27
C MET A 130 -8.84 -5.32 -18.36
N GLY A 131 -8.62 -4.63 -17.24
CA GLY A 131 -8.21 -3.22 -17.26
C GLY A 131 -6.91 -3.01 -18.07
N PRO A 132 -5.78 -3.61 -17.66
CA PRO A 132 -4.51 -3.52 -18.37
C PRO A 132 -4.55 -4.12 -19.79
N LEU A 133 -5.18 -5.29 -19.97
CA LEU A 133 -5.25 -5.96 -21.27
C LEU A 133 -5.99 -5.11 -22.30
N SER A 134 -7.14 -4.56 -21.93
CA SER A 134 -7.95 -3.73 -22.82
C SER A 134 -7.23 -2.43 -23.19
N ALA A 135 -6.54 -1.82 -22.22
CA ALA A 135 -5.73 -0.63 -22.48
C ALA A 135 -4.53 -0.92 -23.39
N TRP A 136 -3.89 -2.09 -23.25
CA TRP A 136 -2.82 -2.52 -24.14
C TRP A 136 -3.33 -2.75 -25.58
N LEU A 137 -4.49 -3.38 -25.73
CA LEU A 137 -5.14 -3.54 -27.03
C LEU A 137 -5.54 -2.19 -27.63
N MET A 138 -6.07 -1.27 -26.81
CA MET A 138 -6.39 0.09 -27.25
C MET A 138 -5.15 0.81 -27.79
N LYS A 139 -4.03 0.72 -27.08
CA LYS A 139 -2.74 1.27 -27.53
C LYS A 139 -2.32 0.70 -28.89
N LYS A 140 -2.57 -0.59 -29.14
CA LYS A 140 -2.29 -1.22 -30.44
C LYS A 140 -3.24 -0.73 -31.53
N VAL A 141 -4.53 -0.61 -31.24
CA VAL A 141 -5.52 -0.09 -32.19
C VAL A 141 -5.18 1.34 -32.57
N ASP A 142 -4.88 2.22 -31.62
CA ASP A 142 -4.53 3.61 -31.93
C ASP A 142 -3.24 3.72 -32.73
N SER A 143 -2.25 2.85 -32.50
CA SER A 143 -1.01 2.84 -33.29
C SER A 143 -1.21 2.56 -34.78
N ILE A 144 -2.34 1.96 -35.18
CA ILE A 144 -2.68 1.72 -36.59
C ILE A 144 -3.02 3.04 -37.31
N TRP A 145 -3.64 3.97 -36.59
CA TRP A 145 -4.17 5.24 -37.11
C TRP A 145 -3.31 6.45 -36.77
N ASP A 146 -2.23 6.25 -36.01
CA ASP A 146 -1.32 7.30 -35.60
C ASP A 146 -0.73 8.05 -36.81
N GLY A 147 -0.81 9.39 -36.77
CA GLY A 147 -0.41 10.28 -37.87
C GLY A 147 -1.26 10.19 -39.16
N LYS A 148 -2.32 9.37 -39.21
CA LYS A 148 -3.18 9.19 -40.40
C LYS A 148 -4.52 9.91 -40.30
N ILE A 149 -4.87 10.40 -39.12
CA ILE A 149 -6.16 11.07 -38.89
C ILE A 149 -6.04 12.54 -39.28
N LYS A 150 -7.00 13.02 -40.07
CA LYS A 150 -7.05 14.43 -40.46
C LYS A 150 -7.38 15.30 -39.23
N PRO A 151 -6.78 16.50 -39.10
CA PRO A 151 -7.13 17.46 -38.04
C PRO A 151 -8.64 17.70 -38.00
N GLY A 152 -9.21 17.74 -36.80
CA GLY A 152 -10.66 17.89 -36.56
C GLY A 152 -11.47 16.58 -36.55
N PHE A 153 -10.95 15.47 -37.10
CA PHE A 153 -11.58 14.15 -37.02
C PHE A 153 -11.02 13.28 -35.88
N GLU A 154 -9.95 13.72 -35.22
CA GLU A 154 -9.25 12.99 -34.15
C GLU A 154 -10.20 12.55 -33.05
N MET A 155 -11.02 13.46 -32.51
CA MET A 155 -11.96 13.12 -31.43
C MET A 155 -13.01 12.09 -31.87
N LEU A 156 -13.49 12.19 -33.12
CA LEU A 156 -14.46 11.25 -33.68
C LEU A 156 -13.85 9.84 -33.77
N VAL A 157 -12.69 9.73 -34.44
CA VAL A 157 -12.00 8.44 -34.62
C VAL A 157 -11.61 7.87 -33.26
N ASN A 158 -11.10 8.68 -32.35
CA ASN A 158 -10.66 8.25 -31.03
C ASN A 158 -11.81 7.70 -30.16
N ASN A 159 -12.97 8.35 -30.17
CA ASN A 159 -14.12 7.90 -29.39
C ASN A 159 -14.79 6.67 -30.03
N PHE A 160 -14.95 6.64 -31.36
CA PHE A 160 -15.53 5.48 -32.04
C PHE A 160 -14.63 4.25 -31.97
N SER A 161 -13.31 4.39 -32.13
CA SER A 161 -12.38 3.25 -32.02
C SER A 161 -12.39 2.66 -30.60
N ALA A 162 -12.38 3.52 -29.58
CA ALA A 162 -12.48 3.10 -28.18
C ALA A 162 -13.83 2.44 -27.87
N GLY A 163 -14.94 2.99 -28.39
CA GLY A 163 -16.28 2.41 -28.23
C GLY A 163 -16.43 1.05 -28.90
N ILE A 164 -15.97 0.90 -30.14
CA ILE A 164 -16.03 -0.36 -30.90
C ILE A 164 -15.14 -1.43 -30.24
N LEU A 165 -13.90 -1.08 -29.88
CA LEU A 165 -13.02 -2.00 -29.17
C LEU A 165 -13.62 -2.38 -27.81
N GLY A 166 -14.14 -1.42 -27.06
CA GLY A 166 -14.80 -1.65 -25.79
C GLY A 166 -15.99 -2.60 -25.90
N LEU A 167 -16.85 -2.43 -26.92
CA LEU A 167 -17.95 -3.34 -27.22
C LEU A 167 -17.46 -4.77 -27.46
N ILE A 168 -16.50 -4.94 -28.37
CA ILE A 168 -15.96 -6.27 -28.71
C ILE A 168 -15.36 -6.92 -27.46
N LEU A 169 -14.55 -6.19 -26.70
CA LEU A 169 -13.91 -6.70 -25.51
C LEU A 169 -14.93 -7.03 -24.42
N ALA A 170 -15.98 -6.24 -24.22
CA ALA A 170 -17.03 -6.57 -23.26
C ALA A 170 -17.74 -7.88 -23.61
N LEU A 171 -18.09 -8.09 -24.89
CA LEU A 171 -18.73 -9.33 -25.34
C LEU A 171 -17.81 -10.54 -25.20
N LEU A 172 -16.54 -10.41 -25.58
CA LEU A 172 -15.54 -11.47 -25.42
C LEU A 172 -15.27 -11.77 -23.94
N ALA A 173 -15.24 -10.75 -23.10
CA ALA A 173 -14.97 -10.92 -21.69
C ALA A 173 -16.16 -11.56 -20.97
N PHE A 174 -17.39 -11.24 -21.39
CA PHE A 174 -18.62 -11.93 -20.94
C PHE A 174 -18.61 -13.42 -21.32
N ALA A 175 -18.37 -13.74 -22.60
CA ALA A 175 -18.51 -15.12 -23.08
C ALA A 175 -17.29 -16.01 -22.79
N GLY A 176 -16.09 -15.43 -22.71
CA GLY A 176 -14.83 -16.17 -22.60
C GLY A 176 -14.09 -15.98 -21.28
N VAL A 177 -13.86 -14.73 -20.87
CA VAL A 177 -13.03 -14.44 -19.68
C VAL A 177 -13.78 -14.75 -18.38
N ALA A 178 -15.08 -14.44 -18.31
CA ALA A 178 -15.90 -14.70 -17.14
C ALA A 178 -15.88 -16.18 -16.71
N PRO A 179 -16.21 -17.17 -17.55
CA PRO A 179 -16.19 -18.58 -17.13
C PRO A 179 -14.78 -19.07 -16.74
N LEU A 180 -13.74 -18.56 -17.41
CA LEU A 180 -12.35 -18.88 -17.06
C LEU A 180 -12.01 -18.41 -15.64
N VAL A 181 -12.32 -17.15 -15.32
CA VAL A 181 -12.00 -16.56 -14.01
C VAL A 181 -12.87 -17.14 -12.91
N VAL A 182 -14.14 -17.48 -13.19
CA VAL A 182 -15.00 -18.22 -12.26
C VAL A 182 -14.38 -19.59 -11.95
N GLY A 183 -14.03 -20.37 -12.99
CA GLY A 183 -13.40 -21.69 -12.79
C GLY A 183 -12.10 -21.61 -11.98
N LEU A 184 -11.28 -20.60 -12.23
CA LEU A 184 -10.08 -20.34 -11.43
C LEU A 184 -10.41 -20.00 -9.97
N SER A 185 -11.41 -19.15 -9.74
CA SER A 185 -11.82 -18.73 -8.38
C SER A 185 -12.37 -19.90 -7.59
N THR A 186 -13.21 -20.74 -8.20
CA THR A 186 -13.72 -21.97 -7.59
C THR A 186 -12.60 -22.95 -7.25
N ALA A 187 -11.63 -23.14 -8.15
CA ALA A 187 -10.48 -24.01 -7.88
C ALA A 187 -9.61 -23.50 -6.73
N LEU A 188 -9.37 -22.18 -6.66
CA LEU A 188 -8.63 -21.56 -5.56
C LEU A 188 -9.42 -21.67 -4.24
N GLY A 189 -10.73 -21.43 -4.26
CA GLY A 189 -11.62 -21.59 -3.11
C GLY A 189 -11.57 -23.03 -2.55
N ALA A 190 -11.68 -24.03 -3.42
CA ALA A 190 -11.57 -25.44 -3.05
C ALA A 190 -10.19 -25.78 -2.43
N GLY A 191 -9.12 -25.18 -2.96
CA GLY A 191 -7.78 -25.32 -2.38
C GLY A 191 -7.68 -24.74 -0.97
N VAL A 192 -8.28 -23.57 -0.71
CA VAL A 192 -8.34 -22.98 0.63
C VAL A 192 -9.17 -23.85 1.57
N GLU A 193 -10.34 -24.32 1.13
CA GLU A 193 -11.21 -25.18 1.92
C GLU A 193 -10.53 -26.50 2.29
N PHE A 194 -9.78 -27.09 1.36
CA PHE A 194 -8.94 -28.25 1.65
C PHE A 194 -7.91 -27.97 2.75
N LEU A 195 -7.20 -26.83 2.69
CA LEU A 195 -6.22 -26.46 3.72
C LEU A 195 -6.87 -26.27 5.09
N VAL A 196 -8.11 -25.78 5.13
CA VAL A 196 -8.87 -25.60 6.37
C VAL A 196 -9.29 -26.95 6.93
N ASN A 197 -9.90 -27.81 6.12
CA ASN A 197 -10.39 -29.12 6.52
C ASN A 197 -9.24 -30.05 6.95
N ALA A 198 -8.06 -29.92 6.33
CA ALA A 198 -6.86 -30.64 6.72
C ALA A 198 -6.11 -30.03 7.91
N GLY A 199 -6.56 -28.88 8.45
CA GLY A 199 -5.87 -28.15 9.53
C GLY A 199 -4.50 -27.58 9.12
N LEU A 200 -4.25 -27.46 7.82
CA LEU A 200 -2.97 -27.02 7.25
C LEU A 200 -2.91 -25.50 7.01
N LEU A 201 -4.02 -24.78 7.14
CA LEU A 201 -4.05 -23.34 6.94
C LEU A 201 -3.00 -22.57 7.78
N PRO A 202 -2.70 -22.91 9.05
CA PRO A 202 -1.61 -22.27 9.79
C PRO A 202 -0.23 -22.37 9.11
N LEU A 203 0.00 -23.37 8.26
CA LEU A 203 1.25 -23.53 7.53
C LEU A 203 1.43 -22.49 6.42
N THR A 204 0.37 -21.78 6.00
CA THR A 204 0.51 -20.69 5.03
C THR A 204 1.42 -19.58 5.55
N SER A 205 1.55 -19.43 6.89
CA SER A 205 2.48 -18.49 7.51
C SER A 205 3.95 -18.76 7.17
N LEU A 206 4.32 -19.99 6.80
CA LEU A 206 5.67 -20.31 6.31
C LEU A 206 6.02 -19.53 5.03
N PHE A 207 5.01 -19.22 4.21
CA PHE A 207 5.17 -18.48 2.96
C PHE A 207 4.83 -17.00 3.12
N ILE A 208 3.73 -16.71 3.82
CA ILE A 208 3.19 -15.35 3.97
C ILE A 208 4.15 -14.46 4.77
N GLU A 209 4.69 -14.93 5.90
CA GLU A 209 5.54 -14.09 6.76
C GLU A 209 6.87 -13.69 6.10
N PRO A 210 7.63 -14.61 5.46
CA PRO A 210 8.80 -14.20 4.69
C PRO A 210 8.44 -13.31 3.50
N ALA A 211 7.35 -13.60 2.81
CA ALA A 211 6.90 -12.80 1.67
C ALA A 211 6.57 -11.36 2.09
N LYS A 212 5.94 -11.16 3.26
CA LYS A 212 5.69 -9.83 3.83
C LYS A 212 6.97 -9.03 3.98
N ILE A 213 7.97 -9.60 4.66
CA ILE A 213 9.25 -8.92 4.93
C ILE A 213 10.04 -8.63 3.65
N LEU A 214 9.81 -9.41 2.59
CA LEU A 214 10.38 -9.20 1.26
C LEU A 214 9.55 -8.25 0.37
N PHE A 215 8.53 -7.58 0.93
CA PHE A 215 7.58 -6.68 0.24
C PHE A 215 6.78 -7.34 -0.89
N LEU A 216 6.51 -8.64 -0.74
CA LEU A 216 5.61 -9.39 -1.61
C LEU A 216 4.18 -9.45 -1.04
N ASN A 217 3.93 -8.85 0.13
CA ASN A 217 2.62 -8.76 0.78
C ASN A 217 1.57 -8.19 -0.17
N ASN A 218 1.90 -7.10 -0.84
CA ASN A 218 1.06 -6.42 -1.82
C ASN A 218 0.53 -7.33 -2.93
N ALA A 219 1.36 -8.25 -3.45
CA ALA A 219 0.95 -9.23 -4.45
C ALA A 219 0.03 -10.31 -3.86
N ILE A 220 0.31 -10.75 -2.64
CA ILE A 220 -0.44 -11.79 -1.94
C ILE A 220 -1.80 -11.25 -1.50
N ASN A 221 -1.82 -10.10 -0.82
CA ASN A 221 -3.03 -9.46 -0.32
C ASN A 221 -3.99 -9.11 -1.45
N HIS A 222 -3.57 -8.22 -2.32
CA HIS A 222 -4.46 -7.62 -3.30
C HIS A 222 -4.66 -8.51 -4.52
N GLY A 223 -3.68 -9.38 -4.84
CA GLY A 223 -3.78 -10.31 -5.95
C GLY A 223 -4.56 -11.59 -5.65
N ILE A 224 -4.52 -12.10 -4.40
CA ILE A 224 -5.06 -13.42 -4.06
C ILE A 224 -6.01 -13.37 -2.87
N LEU A 225 -5.55 -12.90 -1.70
CA LEU A 225 -6.31 -13.04 -0.45
C LEU A 225 -7.56 -12.14 -0.40
N THR A 226 -7.46 -10.91 -0.89
CA THR A 226 -8.57 -9.95 -0.88
C THR A 226 -9.72 -10.41 -1.78
N PRO A 227 -9.50 -10.79 -3.06
CA PRO A 227 -10.57 -11.32 -3.90
C PRO A 227 -11.26 -12.56 -3.29
N LEU A 228 -10.47 -13.53 -2.82
CA LEU A 228 -11.01 -14.75 -2.22
C LEU A 228 -11.74 -14.47 -0.90
N GLY A 229 -11.19 -13.61 -0.06
CA GLY A 229 -11.81 -13.21 1.20
C GLY A 229 -13.11 -12.44 1.00
N VAL A 230 -13.19 -11.63 -0.06
CA VAL A 230 -14.42 -10.93 -0.43
C VAL A 230 -15.51 -11.91 -0.85
N GLN A 231 -15.21 -12.87 -1.73
CA GLN A 231 -16.18 -13.91 -2.11
C GLN A 231 -16.64 -14.70 -0.90
N GLN A 232 -15.72 -15.11 -0.03
CA GLN A 232 -16.07 -15.82 1.20
C GLN A 232 -16.92 -14.97 2.15
N ALA A 233 -16.64 -13.67 2.26
CA ALA A 233 -17.39 -12.77 3.12
C ALA A 233 -18.79 -12.45 2.56
N GLU A 234 -18.98 -12.50 1.25
CA GLU A 234 -20.30 -12.38 0.62
C GLU A 234 -21.20 -13.56 0.98
N GLU A 235 -20.66 -14.78 0.98
CA GLU A 235 -21.41 -16.01 1.29
C GLU A 235 -21.60 -16.22 2.81
N ALA A 236 -20.54 -16.04 3.60
CA ALA A 236 -20.51 -16.37 5.02
C ALA A 236 -20.58 -15.16 5.97
N GLY A 237 -20.67 -13.93 5.41
CA GLY A 237 -20.65 -12.68 6.18
C GLY A 237 -19.29 -12.28 6.75
N LYS A 238 -18.27 -13.14 6.63
CA LYS A 238 -16.91 -12.93 7.14
C LYS A 238 -15.88 -13.81 6.45
N SER A 239 -14.61 -13.42 6.53
CA SER A 239 -13.48 -14.22 6.07
C SER A 239 -12.26 -14.08 7.00
N TYR A 240 -11.65 -15.21 7.36
CA TYR A 240 -10.36 -15.23 8.05
C TYR A 240 -9.19 -14.89 7.09
N LEU A 241 -9.38 -14.96 5.77
CA LEU A 241 -8.34 -14.66 4.77
C LEU A 241 -7.83 -13.22 4.89
N PHE A 242 -8.70 -12.30 5.32
CA PHE A 242 -8.31 -10.92 5.59
C PHE A 242 -7.32 -10.79 6.76
N LEU A 243 -7.30 -11.74 7.70
CA LEU A 243 -6.42 -11.72 8.88
C LEU A 243 -5.05 -12.34 8.62
N LEU A 244 -4.89 -13.17 7.59
CA LEU A 244 -3.62 -13.83 7.25
C LEU A 244 -2.50 -12.80 7.04
N GLU A 245 -2.82 -11.66 6.45
CA GLU A 245 -1.89 -10.53 6.37
C GLU A 245 -2.11 -9.49 7.47
N ALA A 246 -3.37 -9.13 7.75
CA ALA A 246 -3.65 -7.94 8.54
C ALA A 246 -3.32 -8.07 10.02
N ASN A 247 -3.27 -9.30 10.57
CA ASN A 247 -3.04 -9.54 11.99
C ASN A 247 -1.74 -8.86 12.47
N PRO A 248 -1.82 -7.90 13.41
CA PRO A 248 -0.65 -7.16 13.87
C PRO A 248 0.23 -7.93 14.87
N GLY A 249 -0.28 -9.03 15.43
CA GLY A 249 0.34 -9.74 16.54
C GLY A 249 1.77 -10.22 16.29
N PRO A 250 2.08 -10.87 15.14
CA PRO A 250 3.43 -11.36 14.87
C PRO A 250 4.49 -10.24 14.92
N GLY A 251 4.24 -9.10 14.25
CA GLY A 251 5.13 -7.95 14.27
C GLY A 251 5.21 -7.27 15.64
N MET A 252 4.07 -7.17 16.34
CA MET A 252 4.01 -6.60 17.70
C MET A 252 4.88 -7.41 18.67
N GLY A 253 4.85 -8.74 18.59
CA GLY A 253 5.68 -9.60 19.44
C GLY A 253 7.18 -9.37 19.26
N VAL A 254 7.63 -9.21 18.00
CA VAL A 254 9.04 -8.89 17.71
C VAL A 254 9.44 -7.54 18.26
N LEU A 255 8.61 -6.51 18.05
CA LEU A 255 8.91 -5.15 18.51
C LEU A 255 8.95 -5.07 20.05
N LEU A 256 8.02 -5.74 20.74
CA LEU A 256 8.06 -5.85 22.20
C LEU A 256 9.33 -6.58 22.67
N ALA A 257 9.75 -7.65 21.99
CA ALA A 257 10.96 -8.37 22.34
C ALA A 257 12.22 -7.48 22.23
N PHE A 258 12.29 -6.61 21.21
CA PHE A 258 13.36 -5.62 21.10
C PHE A 258 13.26 -4.52 22.17
N ALA A 259 12.06 -4.04 22.50
CA ALA A 259 11.88 -3.04 23.55
C ALA A 259 12.42 -3.52 24.92
N PHE A 260 12.17 -4.78 25.26
CA PHE A 260 12.60 -5.36 26.54
C PHE A 260 14.02 -5.92 26.53
N PHE A 261 14.42 -6.63 25.47
CA PHE A 261 15.66 -7.43 25.44
C PHE A 261 16.68 -6.99 24.38
N GLY A 262 16.34 -6.05 23.52
CA GLY A 262 17.24 -5.51 22.50
C GLY A 262 18.42 -4.75 23.09
N VAL A 263 19.30 -4.28 22.21
CA VAL A 263 20.45 -3.43 22.54
C VAL A 263 20.45 -2.17 21.66
N GLY A 264 21.17 -1.13 22.13
CA GLY A 264 21.29 0.21 21.55
C GLY A 264 20.10 0.73 20.75
N ALA A 265 20.33 1.09 19.49
CA ALA A 265 19.36 1.80 18.65
C ALA A 265 18.08 0.99 18.40
N ALA A 266 18.20 -0.33 18.26
CA ALA A 266 17.04 -1.22 18.08
C ALA A 266 16.17 -1.26 19.34
N ARG A 267 16.75 -1.24 20.54
CA ARG A 267 15.98 -1.15 21.78
C ARG A 267 15.30 0.20 21.94
N ALA A 268 16.01 1.28 21.63
CA ALA A 268 15.51 2.64 21.80
C ALA A 268 14.33 2.96 20.87
N SER A 269 14.39 2.50 19.61
CA SER A 269 13.37 2.78 18.60
C SER A 269 12.16 1.83 18.64
N ALA A 270 12.30 0.62 19.19
CA ALA A 270 11.26 -0.41 19.18
C ALA A 270 9.91 -0.03 19.84
N PRO A 271 9.85 0.63 21.02
CA PRO A 271 8.57 1.02 21.62
C PRO A 271 7.77 1.97 20.73
N GLY A 272 8.47 2.93 20.11
CA GLY A 272 7.85 3.88 19.20
C GLY A 272 7.37 3.20 17.91
N ALA A 273 8.15 2.26 17.39
CA ALA A 273 7.76 1.44 16.24
C ALA A 273 6.55 0.55 16.56
N ALA A 274 6.45 0.01 17.78
CA ALA A 274 5.32 -0.81 18.22
C ALA A 274 3.99 -0.06 18.18
N ILE A 275 3.98 1.19 18.62
CA ILE A 275 2.78 2.04 18.58
C ILE A 275 2.38 2.35 17.13
N ILE A 276 3.35 2.74 16.30
CA ILE A 276 3.10 3.08 14.89
C ILE A 276 2.61 1.85 14.11
N HIS A 277 3.20 0.67 14.37
CA HIS A 277 2.74 -0.59 13.82
C HIS A 277 1.30 -0.87 14.25
N PHE A 278 1.11 -1.07 15.56
CA PHE A 278 -0.11 -1.65 16.13
C PHE A 278 -1.32 -0.73 16.02
N ILE A 279 -1.14 0.58 16.18
CA ILE A 279 -2.23 1.56 16.09
C ILE A 279 -2.25 2.16 14.69
N GLY A 280 -1.12 2.68 14.24
CA GLY A 280 -0.99 3.42 12.98
C GLY A 280 -1.11 2.58 11.72
N GLY A 281 -0.93 1.25 11.82
CA GLY A 281 -1.06 0.36 10.66
C GLY A 281 0.08 0.47 9.66
N ILE A 282 1.25 0.95 10.06
CA ILE A 282 2.44 0.90 9.21
C ILE A 282 3.10 -0.46 9.44
N HIS A 283 2.57 -1.48 8.76
CA HIS A 283 2.96 -2.87 8.94
C HIS A 283 4.44 -3.13 8.60
N GLU A 284 5.06 -2.31 7.76
CA GLU A 284 6.45 -2.51 7.32
C GLU A 284 7.49 -2.00 8.32
N ILE A 285 7.06 -1.33 9.40
CA ILE A 285 7.97 -0.73 10.39
C ILE A 285 8.77 -1.76 11.19
N TYR A 286 8.27 -3.00 11.32
CA TYR A 286 8.98 -4.06 12.02
C TYR A 286 9.92 -4.87 11.12
N PHE A 287 9.84 -4.72 9.78
CA PHE A 287 10.64 -5.53 8.86
C PHE A 287 12.16 -5.35 9.05
N PRO A 288 12.71 -4.13 9.26
CA PRO A 288 14.14 -3.96 9.52
C PRO A 288 14.62 -4.75 10.74
N TYR A 289 13.78 -4.86 11.78
CA TYR A 289 14.12 -5.61 12.99
C TYR A 289 14.29 -7.11 12.71
N VAL A 290 13.48 -7.66 11.80
CA VAL A 290 13.59 -9.05 11.38
C VAL A 290 14.77 -9.24 10.41
N LEU A 291 14.99 -8.31 9.47
CA LEU A 291 16.12 -8.36 8.53
C LEU A 291 17.47 -8.27 9.25
N MET A 292 17.55 -7.49 10.34
CA MET A 292 18.74 -7.38 11.18
C MET A 292 19.13 -8.72 11.83
N LYS A 293 18.14 -9.56 12.16
CA LYS A 293 18.33 -10.89 12.74
C LYS A 293 17.39 -11.89 12.06
N PRO A 294 17.78 -12.48 10.92
CA PRO A 294 16.90 -13.33 10.12
C PRO A 294 16.30 -14.55 10.86
N ALA A 295 16.94 -15.02 11.94
CA ALA A 295 16.36 -16.05 12.81
C ALA A 295 14.98 -15.64 13.38
N LEU A 296 14.69 -14.35 13.51
CA LEU A 296 13.39 -13.82 13.92
C LEU A 296 12.27 -14.11 12.91
N LEU A 297 12.57 -14.58 11.69
CA LEU A 297 11.57 -15.15 10.79
C LEU A 297 10.80 -16.29 11.47
N ALA A 298 11.47 -17.13 12.27
CA ALA A 298 10.80 -18.19 13.01
C ALA A 298 9.77 -17.63 14.01
N ALA A 299 10.05 -16.49 14.65
CA ALA A 299 9.14 -15.85 15.59
C ALA A 299 7.87 -15.37 14.90
N VAL A 300 8.00 -14.67 13.76
CA VAL A 300 6.83 -14.18 13.01
C VAL A 300 6.05 -15.31 12.35
N ILE A 301 6.72 -16.37 11.85
CA ILE A 301 6.07 -17.56 11.28
C ILE A 301 5.22 -18.27 12.34
N LEU A 302 5.80 -18.55 13.52
CA LEU A 302 5.08 -19.24 14.60
C LEU A 302 3.97 -18.37 15.20
N GLY A 303 4.22 -17.06 15.35
CA GLY A 303 3.19 -16.11 15.75
C GLY A 303 2.03 -16.05 14.74
N GLY A 304 2.35 -15.94 13.45
CA GLY A 304 1.37 -15.92 12.36
C GLY A 304 0.54 -17.20 12.31
N ALA A 305 1.20 -18.37 12.39
CA ALA A 305 0.55 -19.67 12.39
C ALA A 305 -0.40 -19.81 13.59
N THR A 306 0.01 -19.32 14.77
CA THR A 306 -0.83 -19.30 15.98
C THR A 306 -2.07 -18.43 15.78
N GLY A 307 -1.92 -17.25 15.20
CA GLY A 307 -3.04 -16.36 14.89
C GLY A 307 -4.01 -16.99 13.88
N VAL A 308 -3.51 -17.62 12.83
CA VAL A 308 -4.34 -18.32 11.83
C VAL A 308 -5.07 -19.50 12.47
N ALA A 309 -4.37 -20.34 13.23
CA ALA A 309 -4.97 -21.49 13.92
C ALA A 309 -6.08 -21.05 14.89
N THR A 310 -5.88 -19.95 15.61
CA THR A 310 -6.89 -19.39 16.51
C THR A 310 -8.13 -18.95 15.73
N ASN A 311 -7.97 -18.26 14.60
CA ASN A 311 -9.12 -17.83 13.80
C ASN A 311 -9.90 -19.00 13.19
N VAL A 312 -9.20 -20.05 12.74
CA VAL A 312 -9.85 -21.28 12.26
C VAL A 312 -10.62 -21.96 13.39
N ALA A 313 -10.01 -22.10 14.58
CA ALA A 313 -10.64 -22.77 15.72
C ALA A 313 -11.90 -22.04 16.23
N PHE A 314 -11.91 -20.71 16.19
CA PHE A 314 -13.06 -19.89 16.61
C PHE A 314 -14.01 -19.56 15.46
N ASN A 315 -13.72 -20.01 14.23
CA ASN A 315 -14.39 -19.60 13.01
C ASN A 315 -14.56 -18.06 12.94
N SER A 316 -13.52 -17.31 13.29
CA SER A 316 -13.55 -15.86 13.37
C SER A 316 -12.95 -15.20 12.13
N GLY A 317 -13.52 -14.07 11.71
CA GLY A 317 -13.08 -13.36 10.51
C GLY A 317 -13.49 -11.89 10.46
N LEU A 318 -13.08 -11.22 9.38
CA LEU A 318 -13.44 -9.83 9.09
C LEU A 318 -14.50 -9.79 7.97
N ARG A 319 -15.34 -8.75 7.97
CA ARG A 319 -16.31 -8.50 6.89
C ARG A 319 -15.66 -7.96 5.62
N ALA A 320 -14.52 -7.31 5.77
CA ALA A 320 -13.83 -6.58 4.73
C ALA A 320 -12.33 -6.56 5.00
N PRO A 321 -11.50 -6.26 3.98
CA PRO A 321 -10.07 -6.04 4.16
C PRO A 321 -9.81 -4.94 5.21
N ALA A 322 -8.79 -5.15 6.04
CA ALA A 322 -8.31 -4.19 7.02
C ALA A 322 -6.88 -3.74 6.70
N SER A 323 -6.55 -2.50 7.09
CA SER A 323 -5.18 -1.99 6.97
C SER A 323 -4.22 -2.90 7.76
N PRO A 324 -3.21 -3.50 7.12
CA PRO A 324 -2.31 -4.41 7.82
C PRO A 324 -1.61 -3.76 9.01
N GLY A 325 -1.44 -4.50 10.10
CA GLY A 325 -0.76 -3.98 11.29
C GLY A 325 -1.61 -3.10 12.22
N SER A 326 -2.77 -2.57 11.78
CA SER A 326 -3.61 -1.75 12.67
C SER A 326 -4.67 -2.59 13.39
N ILE A 327 -4.58 -2.66 14.72
CA ILE A 327 -5.63 -3.27 15.55
C ILE A 327 -6.96 -2.53 15.40
N ILE A 328 -6.93 -1.21 15.20
CA ILE A 328 -8.13 -0.40 15.04
C ILE A 328 -8.84 -0.82 13.77
N ALA A 329 -8.12 -0.92 12.65
CA ALA A 329 -8.71 -1.36 11.39
C ALA A 329 -9.24 -2.80 11.48
N VAL A 330 -8.51 -3.70 12.15
CA VAL A 330 -8.93 -5.09 12.36
C VAL A 330 -10.23 -5.15 13.19
N LEU A 331 -10.30 -4.46 14.33
CA LEU A 331 -11.47 -4.50 15.20
C LEU A 331 -12.70 -3.84 14.56
N LEU A 332 -12.52 -2.76 13.81
CA LEU A 332 -13.61 -2.12 13.07
C LEU A 332 -14.24 -3.05 12.03
N GLN A 333 -13.41 -3.86 11.35
CA GLN A 333 -13.90 -4.79 10.32
C GLN A 333 -14.28 -6.17 10.88
N THR A 334 -14.11 -6.40 12.18
CA THR A 334 -14.38 -7.70 12.80
C THR A 334 -15.87 -7.99 12.78
N ALA A 335 -16.24 -9.19 12.30
CA ALA A 335 -17.62 -9.65 12.34
C ALA A 335 -18.13 -9.75 13.79
N ASN A 336 -19.42 -9.49 14.02
CA ASN A 336 -19.95 -9.31 15.39
C ASN A 336 -19.80 -10.57 16.26
N ASP A 337 -19.86 -11.74 15.65
CA ASP A 337 -19.64 -13.03 16.31
C ASP A 337 -18.16 -13.41 16.45
N SER A 338 -17.25 -12.59 15.93
CA SER A 338 -15.84 -12.94 15.72
C SER A 338 -14.88 -12.19 16.64
N PHE A 339 -15.36 -11.22 17.43
CA PHE A 339 -14.51 -10.40 18.30
C PHE A 339 -13.60 -11.20 19.23
N LEU A 340 -14.15 -12.21 19.90
CA LEU A 340 -13.36 -13.05 20.82
C LEU A 340 -12.22 -13.76 20.09
N GLY A 341 -12.54 -14.45 18.98
CA GLY A 341 -11.55 -15.19 18.18
C GLY A 341 -10.49 -14.27 17.58
N VAL A 342 -10.88 -13.11 17.05
CA VAL A 342 -9.95 -12.13 16.48
C VAL A 342 -9.02 -11.54 17.55
N ILE A 343 -9.57 -11.10 18.69
CA ILE A 343 -8.75 -10.55 19.80
C ILE A 343 -7.78 -11.60 20.32
N LEU A 344 -8.24 -12.82 20.57
CA LEU A 344 -7.38 -13.93 20.98
C LEU A 344 -6.30 -14.22 19.94
N SER A 345 -6.64 -14.19 18.65
CA SER A 345 -5.65 -14.43 17.59
C SER A 345 -4.53 -13.40 17.60
N VAL A 346 -4.82 -12.13 17.91
CA VAL A 346 -3.81 -11.08 18.04
C VAL A 346 -2.97 -11.27 19.29
N ILE A 347 -3.59 -11.53 20.44
CA ILE A 347 -2.90 -11.73 21.72
C ILE A 347 -1.97 -12.95 21.65
N LEU A 348 -2.48 -14.10 21.19
CA LEU A 348 -1.71 -15.34 21.11
C LEU A 348 -0.60 -15.25 20.07
N ALA A 349 -0.84 -14.65 18.89
CA ALA A 349 0.20 -14.39 17.92
C ALA A 349 1.31 -13.48 18.47
N THR A 350 0.92 -12.43 19.21
CA THR A 350 1.87 -11.53 19.90
C THR A 350 2.68 -12.30 20.94
N ALA A 351 2.04 -13.09 21.78
CA ALA A 351 2.69 -13.84 22.85
C ALA A 351 3.70 -14.86 22.29
N VAL A 352 3.31 -15.66 21.30
CA VAL A 352 4.21 -16.65 20.69
C VAL A 352 5.38 -15.96 19.99
N SER A 353 5.11 -14.94 19.18
CA SER A 353 6.18 -14.18 18.51
C SER A 353 7.12 -13.52 19.52
N PHE A 354 6.60 -12.91 20.58
CA PHE A 354 7.38 -12.31 21.65
C PHE A 354 8.27 -13.31 22.37
N LEU A 355 7.74 -14.48 22.76
CA LEU A 355 8.51 -15.50 23.48
C LEU A 355 9.65 -16.04 22.62
N VAL A 356 9.37 -16.40 21.36
CA VAL A 356 10.38 -16.93 20.43
C VAL A 356 11.43 -15.85 20.12
N ALA A 357 10.99 -14.62 19.82
CA ALA A 357 11.90 -13.50 19.56
C ALA A 357 12.77 -13.18 20.78
N SER A 358 12.22 -13.23 22.00
CA SER A 358 12.96 -12.98 23.24
C SER A 358 14.07 -14.00 23.46
N VAL A 359 13.82 -15.29 23.17
CA VAL A 359 14.85 -16.33 23.24
C VAL A 359 15.96 -16.06 22.23
N ILE A 360 15.61 -15.77 20.97
CA ILE A 360 16.57 -15.49 19.89
C ILE A 360 17.43 -14.25 20.19
N ILE A 361 16.81 -13.16 20.63
CA ILE A 361 17.50 -11.91 20.96
C ILE A 361 18.42 -12.12 22.17
N ARG A 362 17.95 -12.78 23.24
CA ARG A 362 18.77 -13.05 24.42
C ARG A 362 19.95 -13.98 24.14
N ALA A 363 19.75 -15.01 23.31
CA ALA A 363 20.82 -15.91 22.90
C ALA A 363 21.93 -15.18 22.11
N GLY A 364 21.57 -14.18 21.30
CA GLY A 364 22.51 -13.37 20.52
C GLY A 364 23.14 -12.19 21.28
N ARG A 365 22.65 -11.85 22.47
CA ARG A 365 22.92 -10.56 23.13
C ARG A 365 24.39 -10.21 23.31
N LYS A 366 25.23 -11.17 23.70
CA LYS A 366 26.68 -10.93 23.88
C LYS A 366 27.34 -10.48 22.57
N ARG A 367 26.98 -11.12 21.46
CA ARG A 367 27.48 -10.79 20.12
C ARG A 367 26.96 -9.45 19.64
N ASP A 368 25.73 -9.10 19.99
CA ASP A 368 25.14 -7.81 19.59
C ASP A 368 25.79 -6.64 20.34
N LEU A 369 26.09 -6.80 21.63
CA LEU A 369 26.83 -5.80 22.41
C LEU A 369 28.26 -5.61 21.88
N ALA A 370 28.94 -6.69 21.50
CA ALA A 370 30.26 -6.59 20.88
C ALA A 370 30.22 -5.85 19.53
N ALA A 371 29.22 -6.15 18.70
CA ALA A 371 29.02 -5.48 17.42
C ALA A 371 28.72 -3.97 17.59
N GLU A 372 27.91 -3.58 18.59
CA GLU A 372 27.69 -2.15 18.89
C GLU A 372 28.96 -1.44 19.35
N GLN A 373 29.82 -2.11 20.13
CA GLN A 373 31.11 -1.56 20.55
C GLN A 373 32.10 -1.41 19.38
N GLU A 374 31.98 -2.27 18.37
CA GLU A 374 32.73 -2.20 17.11
C GLU A 374 32.14 -1.20 16.10
N GLY A 375 31.02 -0.53 16.43
CA GLY A 375 30.35 0.44 15.57
C GLY A 375 29.52 -0.17 14.42
N ASP A 376 29.23 -1.47 14.47
CA ASP A 376 28.40 -2.17 13.47
C ASP A 376 26.91 -1.88 13.72
N ASP A 377 26.38 -0.86 13.06
CA ASP A 377 24.95 -0.51 13.09
C ASP A 377 24.13 -1.42 12.17
N LYS A 378 23.85 -2.63 12.68
CA LYS A 378 23.03 -3.63 11.98
C LYS A 378 21.61 -3.16 11.71
N LEU A 379 21.08 -2.21 12.51
CA LEU A 379 19.74 -1.66 12.28
C LEU A 379 19.75 -0.74 11.07
N ALA A 380 20.74 0.16 10.96
CA ALA A 380 20.91 1.00 9.77
C ALA A 380 21.13 0.15 8.51
N ALA A 381 21.97 -0.88 8.57
CA ALA A 381 22.16 -1.82 7.47
C ALA A 381 20.85 -2.55 7.09
N ALA A 382 20.05 -2.95 8.07
CA ALA A 382 18.76 -3.59 7.83
C ALA A 382 17.71 -2.61 7.27
N VAL A 383 17.72 -1.34 7.68
CA VAL A 383 16.91 -0.27 7.07
C VAL A 383 17.28 -0.11 5.60
N ALA A 384 18.57 -0.03 5.27
CA ALA A 384 19.04 0.05 3.89
C ALA A 384 18.64 -1.19 3.06
N ALA A 385 18.76 -2.39 3.64
CA ALA A 385 18.27 -3.62 3.02
C ALA A 385 16.75 -3.61 2.80
N ASN A 386 15.99 -3.02 3.73
CA ASN A 386 14.54 -2.87 3.62
C ASN A 386 14.16 -1.92 2.47
N GLU A 387 14.90 -0.82 2.28
CA GLU A 387 14.71 0.12 1.18
C GLU A 387 15.08 -0.49 -0.18
N ALA A 388 16.19 -1.21 -0.24
CA ALA A 388 16.58 -1.98 -1.43
C ALA A 388 15.54 -3.05 -1.79
N ASN A 389 15.00 -3.74 -0.79
CA ASN A 389 13.94 -4.73 -0.99
C ASN A 389 12.63 -4.09 -1.46
N LYS A 390 12.32 -2.86 -1.04
CA LYS A 390 11.13 -2.12 -1.46
C LYS A 390 11.28 -1.51 -2.87
N GLY A 391 12.52 -1.27 -3.31
CA GLY A 391 12.83 -0.67 -4.62
C GLY A 391 12.60 0.84 -4.69
N LYS A 392 12.39 1.49 -3.53
CA LYS A 392 12.26 2.94 -3.32
C LYS A 392 12.49 3.27 -1.85
N GLU A 393 12.91 4.49 -1.54
CA GLU A 393 13.10 4.92 -0.14
C GLU A 393 11.84 4.70 0.70
N SER A 394 12.04 4.30 1.96
CA SER A 394 10.95 3.93 2.85
C SER A 394 10.79 4.96 3.96
N ALA A 395 9.58 5.53 4.09
CA ALA A 395 9.21 6.36 5.24
C ALA A 395 9.47 5.68 6.60
N VAL A 396 9.57 4.34 6.61
CA VAL A 396 9.96 3.53 7.78
C VAL A 396 11.40 3.83 8.24
N GLY A 397 12.34 4.00 7.31
CA GLY A 397 13.74 4.23 7.63
C GLY A 397 13.94 5.57 8.34
N SER A 398 13.29 6.62 7.86
CA SER A 398 13.33 7.94 8.50
C SER A 398 12.67 7.95 9.89
N LEU A 399 11.58 7.20 10.08
CA LEU A 399 10.91 7.07 11.39
C LEU A 399 11.75 6.32 12.43
N ILE A 400 12.50 5.29 12.01
CA ILE A 400 13.40 4.53 12.89
C ILE A 400 14.63 5.38 13.24
N ASN A 401 15.25 6.03 12.24
CA ASN A 401 16.45 6.83 12.44
C ASN A 401 16.19 8.10 13.27
N ALA A 402 15.06 8.77 13.06
CA ALA A 402 14.67 9.95 13.85
C ALA A 402 14.44 9.66 15.35
N ARG A 403 14.20 8.39 15.71
CA ARG A 403 13.96 7.96 17.09
C ARG A 403 15.16 7.23 17.71
N GLY A 404 16.13 6.79 16.90
CA GLY A 404 17.42 6.27 17.35
C GLY A 404 18.45 7.37 17.67
N ALA A 405 18.31 8.56 17.09
CA ALA A 405 19.31 9.63 17.11
C ALA A 405 19.32 10.54 18.37
N ASN A 406 18.87 10.07 19.55
CA ASN A 406 19.07 10.80 20.81
C ASN A 406 20.47 10.50 21.40
N ALA A 407 21.52 10.78 20.62
CA ALA A 407 22.89 10.89 21.09
C ALA A 407 23.47 12.22 20.57
N PRO A 408 24.19 13.01 21.38
CA PRO A 408 24.66 14.33 20.97
C PRO A 408 25.83 14.17 19.99
N GLN A 409 25.76 14.83 18.84
CA GLN A 409 26.91 14.96 17.95
C GLN A 409 27.03 16.41 17.45
N ASP A 410 28.22 16.95 17.72
CA ASP A 410 28.65 18.32 17.50
C ASP A 410 28.54 18.76 16.04
N SER A 411 28.01 19.96 15.86
CA SER A 411 27.93 20.66 14.59
C SER A 411 29.20 21.46 14.31
N SER A 412 30.06 20.95 13.41
CA SER A 412 31.06 21.78 12.73
C SER A 412 31.35 21.24 11.33
N GLY A 413 31.01 22.01 10.30
CA GLY A 413 31.38 21.71 8.91
C GLY A 413 30.66 22.61 7.93
N ALA A 414 31.30 23.72 7.56
CA ALA A 414 30.82 24.73 6.62
C ALA A 414 31.15 24.40 5.14
N SER A 415 30.51 25.18 4.25
CA SER A 415 30.78 25.42 2.82
C SER A 415 30.18 24.40 1.82
N THR A 416 29.61 24.77 0.67
CA THR A 416 29.94 25.90 -0.25
C THR A 416 28.70 26.37 -1.03
N ALA A 417 28.59 27.69 -1.17
CA ALA A 417 27.62 28.39 -2.02
C ALA A 417 28.01 28.33 -3.52
N GLY A 418 27.01 28.31 -4.40
CA GLY A 418 27.19 28.33 -5.86
C GLY A 418 25.98 28.87 -6.62
N ALA A 419 26.08 30.17 -6.93
CA ALA A 419 25.59 30.88 -8.13
C ALA A 419 24.09 31.21 -8.33
N THR A 420 23.90 32.52 -8.39
CA THR A 420 22.76 33.38 -8.75
C THR A 420 22.31 33.23 -10.21
N ALA A 421 20.99 33.18 -10.43
CA ALA A 421 20.34 33.58 -11.68
C ALA A 421 19.01 34.29 -11.35
N THR A 422 18.81 35.45 -11.98
CA THR A 422 17.62 36.33 -12.00
C THR A 422 16.36 35.75 -11.34
N ALA A 423 16.12 36.12 -10.07
CA ALA A 423 15.08 35.54 -9.25
C ALA A 423 13.68 36.10 -9.58
N THR A 424 12.89 35.33 -10.33
CA THR A 424 11.42 35.40 -10.23
C THR A 424 11.04 35.20 -8.76
N GLN A 425 10.18 36.07 -8.23
CA GLN A 425 9.74 35.98 -6.84
C GLN A 425 9.07 34.62 -6.59
N VAL A 426 9.63 33.81 -5.70
CA VAL A 426 9.11 32.48 -5.41
C VAL A 426 7.78 32.62 -4.65
N ARG A 427 6.70 32.12 -5.27
CA ARG A 427 5.35 32.04 -4.68
C ARG A 427 4.80 30.62 -4.72
N ASN A 428 5.15 29.84 -5.74
CA ASN A 428 4.68 28.47 -5.92
C ASN A 428 5.83 27.47 -5.77
N ILE A 429 5.81 26.72 -4.66
CA ILE A 429 6.80 25.68 -4.35
C ILE A 429 6.14 24.30 -4.48
N VAL A 430 6.75 23.40 -5.26
CA VAL A 430 6.26 22.02 -5.43
C VAL A 430 7.31 21.01 -4.98
N PHE A 431 6.91 20.12 -4.08
CA PHE A 431 7.65 18.90 -3.79
C PHE A 431 7.31 17.83 -4.83
N ALA A 432 8.29 17.47 -5.65
CA ALA A 432 8.09 16.48 -6.70
C ALA A 432 8.78 15.15 -6.34
N CYS A 433 8.04 14.05 -6.48
CA CYS A 433 8.59 12.70 -6.43
C CYS A 433 7.97 11.85 -7.55
N ASP A 434 8.45 10.63 -7.77
CA ASP A 434 8.02 9.82 -8.91
C ASP A 434 6.50 9.55 -8.94
N ALA A 435 5.89 9.30 -7.77
CA ALA A 435 4.47 9.02 -7.63
C ALA A 435 3.61 10.20 -7.13
N GLY A 436 4.22 11.30 -6.71
CA GLY A 436 3.51 12.45 -6.15
C GLY A 436 2.80 12.22 -4.81
N MET A 437 3.12 11.14 -4.10
CA MET A 437 2.50 10.79 -2.82
C MET A 437 3.56 10.22 -1.86
N GLY A 438 3.40 10.42 -0.54
CA GLY A 438 4.30 9.88 0.48
C GLY A 438 5.27 10.92 1.08
N SER A 439 6.57 10.68 0.95
CA SER A 439 7.62 11.53 1.56
C SER A 439 7.59 12.98 1.07
N SER A 440 7.25 13.21 -0.19
CA SER A 440 7.04 14.57 -0.76
C SER A 440 5.87 15.32 -0.12
N ALA A 441 4.78 14.63 0.24
CA ALA A 441 3.64 15.23 0.92
C ALA A 441 3.98 15.63 2.37
N MET A 442 4.80 14.83 3.05
CA MET A 442 5.29 15.16 4.38
C MET A 442 6.29 16.33 4.34
N GLY A 443 7.24 16.33 3.40
CA GLY A 443 8.16 17.46 3.20
C GLY A 443 7.44 18.77 2.86
N ALA A 444 6.42 18.70 2.00
CA ALA A 444 5.55 19.85 1.71
C ALA A 444 4.83 20.37 2.96
N SER A 445 4.38 19.47 3.84
CA SER A 445 3.73 19.86 5.10
C SER A 445 4.71 20.53 6.07
N VAL A 446 5.94 20.01 6.17
CA VAL A 446 7.01 20.58 7.01
C VAL A 446 7.39 21.98 6.52
N LEU A 447 7.68 22.14 5.22
CA LEU A 447 8.06 23.44 4.68
C LEU A 447 6.92 24.45 4.75
N ARG A 448 5.67 24.03 4.50
CA ARG A 448 4.48 24.89 4.66
C ARG A 448 4.36 25.43 6.08
N ASN A 449 4.59 24.59 7.09
CA ASN A 449 4.58 25.01 8.48
C ASN A 449 5.73 25.98 8.80
N LYS A 450 6.92 25.77 8.22
CA LYS A 450 8.06 26.71 8.36
C LYS A 450 7.76 28.06 7.71
N MET A 451 7.23 28.08 6.48
CA MET A 451 6.82 29.29 5.76
C MET A 451 5.76 30.08 6.53
N LYS A 452 4.74 29.40 7.06
CA LYS A 452 3.72 30.03 7.91
C LYS A 452 4.31 30.64 9.19
N LYS A 453 5.21 29.93 9.87
CA LYS A 453 5.92 30.45 11.05
C LYS A 453 6.80 31.67 10.74
N ALA A 454 7.38 31.72 9.56
CA ALA A 454 8.17 32.85 9.07
C ALA A 454 7.30 34.01 8.53
N GLY A 455 5.97 33.86 8.52
CA GLY A 455 5.04 34.91 8.10
C GLY A 455 4.91 35.09 6.59
N PHE A 456 5.10 34.02 5.82
CA PHE A 456 4.87 33.96 4.37
C PHE A 456 3.63 33.11 4.07
N GLU A 457 2.44 33.68 4.26
CA GLU A 457 1.17 32.96 4.02
C GLU A 457 0.77 32.94 2.53
N ASP A 458 1.30 33.87 1.74
CA ASP A 458 1.03 34.00 0.30
C ASP A 458 1.86 33.01 -0.56
N VAL A 459 2.74 32.21 0.06
CA VAL A 459 3.56 31.20 -0.60
C VAL A 459 2.87 29.85 -0.55
N THR A 460 2.50 29.34 -1.73
CA THR A 460 1.83 28.05 -1.89
C THR A 460 2.84 26.92 -1.95
N VAL A 461 2.77 25.99 -0.99
CA VAL A 461 3.63 24.79 -0.95
C VAL A 461 2.79 23.54 -1.19
N THR A 462 2.96 22.87 -2.33
CA THR A 462 2.21 21.65 -2.69
C THR A 462 3.14 20.47 -2.99
N ASN A 463 2.56 19.30 -3.28
CA ASN A 463 3.30 18.15 -3.78
C ASN A 463 2.63 17.63 -5.06
N LYS A 464 3.42 17.16 -6.02
CA LYS A 464 2.95 16.58 -7.28
C LYS A 464 3.85 15.43 -7.72
N ALA A 465 3.36 14.57 -8.62
CA ALA A 465 4.22 13.61 -9.31
C ALA A 465 5.08 14.37 -10.33
N ILE A 466 6.32 13.94 -10.57
CA ILE A 466 7.19 14.56 -11.61
C ILE A 466 6.50 14.55 -12.98
N ALA A 467 5.73 13.49 -13.27
CA ALA A 467 4.97 13.39 -14.51
C ALA A 467 3.83 14.42 -14.65
N ALA A 468 3.41 15.04 -13.55
CA ALA A 468 2.34 16.04 -13.46
C ALA A 468 2.87 17.45 -13.13
N LEU A 469 4.18 17.67 -13.27
CA LEU A 469 4.76 19.02 -13.19
C LEU A 469 4.40 19.82 -14.45
N GLU A 470 4.04 21.08 -14.23
CA GLU A 470 3.71 22.08 -15.24
C GLU A 470 4.64 23.29 -15.05
N ASP A 471 4.80 24.13 -16.08
CA ASP A 471 5.73 25.28 -16.06
C ASP A 471 5.24 26.48 -15.22
N ASP A 472 4.21 26.29 -14.38
CA ASP A 472 3.63 27.30 -13.48
C ASP A 472 4.30 27.33 -12.09
N VAL A 473 5.37 26.55 -11.91
CA VAL A 473 6.09 26.37 -10.64
C VAL A 473 7.36 27.21 -10.59
N ASP A 474 7.53 27.98 -9.50
CA ASP A 474 8.71 28.82 -9.32
C ASP A 474 9.89 28.04 -8.73
N LEU A 475 9.61 27.09 -7.82
CA LEU A 475 10.63 26.29 -7.15
C LEU A 475 10.18 24.83 -6.98
N VAL A 476 11.01 23.90 -7.45
CA VAL A 476 10.79 22.45 -7.34
C VAL A 476 11.80 21.84 -6.36
N ILE A 477 11.30 21.13 -5.36
CA ILE A 477 12.11 20.37 -4.40
C ILE A 477 11.99 18.88 -4.71
N THR A 478 13.12 18.25 -4.99
CA THR A 478 13.22 16.83 -5.37
C THR A 478 14.35 16.14 -4.62
N GLN A 479 14.36 14.81 -4.63
CA GLN A 479 15.55 14.05 -4.26
C GLN A 479 16.64 14.21 -5.32
N ALA A 480 17.91 14.15 -4.93
CA ALA A 480 19.05 14.37 -5.82
C ALA A 480 19.01 13.52 -7.10
N GLU A 481 18.56 12.27 -7.00
CA GLU A 481 18.42 11.34 -8.13
C GLU A 481 17.26 11.69 -9.08
N LEU A 482 16.29 12.49 -8.63
CA LEU A 482 15.10 12.89 -9.39
C LEU A 482 15.20 14.29 -9.98
N THR A 483 16.16 15.10 -9.52
CA THR A 483 16.32 16.51 -9.92
C THR A 483 16.48 16.67 -11.43
N GLU A 484 17.30 15.84 -12.08
CA GLU A 484 17.50 15.92 -13.53
C GLU A 484 16.22 15.64 -14.32
N ARG A 485 15.40 14.71 -13.83
CA ARG A 485 14.11 14.38 -14.46
C ARG A 485 13.08 15.49 -14.27
N ALA A 486 13.11 16.19 -13.14
CA ALA A 486 12.28 17.36 -12.91
C ALA A 486 12.72 18.56 -13.75
N ARG A 487 14.04 18.78 -13.91
CA ARG A 487 14.60 19.82 -14.79
C ARG A 487 14.15 19.67 -16.24
N GLN A 488 14.04 18.44 -16.73
CA GLN A 488 13.53 18.17 -18.08
C GLN A 488 12.05 18.56 -18.26
N ARG A 489 11.27 18.56 -17.17
CA ARG A 489 9.84 18.91 -17.19
C ARG A 489 9.59 20.39 -17.02
N THR A 490 10.31 21.02 -16.09
CA THR A 490 10.14 22.43 -15.74
C THR A 490 11.49 23.14 -15.72
N PRO A 491 12.11 23.42 -16.88
CA PRO A 491 13.46 23.97 -16.96
C PRO A 491 13.55 25.41 -16.42
N GLY A 492 12.44 26.15 -16.38
CA GLY A 492 12.37 27.52 -15.87
C GLY A 492 12.26 27.65 -14.35
N ALA A 493 11.97 26.56 -13.63
CA ALA A 493 11.85 26.57 -12.18
C ALA A 493 13.21 26.51 -11.47
N ILE A 494 13.31 27.03 -10.26
CA ILE A 494 14.46 26.83 -9.38
C ILE A 494 14.42 25.39 -8.84
N HIS A 495 15.49 24.61 -9.02
CA HIS A 495 15.53 23.21 -8.57
C HIS A 495 16.41 23.04 -7.33
N VAL A 496 15.81 22.60 -6.23
CA VAL A 496 16.50 22.30 -4.98
C VAL A 496 16.50 20.78 -4.76
N SER A 497 17.69 20.20 -4.66
CA SER A 497 17.88 18.78 -4.37
C SER A 497 18.06 18.56 -2.87
N VAL A 498 17.29 17.66 -2.27
CA VAL A 498 17.44 17.24 -0.87
C VAL A 498 17.75 15.76 -0.77
N ASP A 499 18.50 15.37 0.26
CA ASP A 499 18.81 13.96 0.49
C ASP A 499 17.61 13.22 1.12
N ASN A 500 16.81 13.91 1.94
CA ASN A 500 15.59 13.36 2.56
C ASN A 500 14.51 14.46 2.71
N PHE A 501 13.25 14.08 2.50
CA PHE A 501 12.12 14.99 2.59
C PHE A 501 11.66 15.34 4.03
N MET A 502 12.13 14.60 5.04
CA MET A 502 11.64 14.79 6.41
C MET A 502 12.49 15.76 7.22
N ASN A 503 13.79 15.83 6.95
CA ASN A 503 14.70 16.69 7.67
C ASN A 503 15.88 17.07 6.77
N SER A 504 15.77 18.23 6.12
CA SER A 504 16.83 18.78 5.28
C SER A 504 17.16 20.20 5.75
N PRO A 505 18.43 20.53 6.02
CA PRO A 505 18.85 21.90 6.33
C PRO A 505 18.52 22.86 5.18
N LYS A 506 18.37 22.35 3.96
CA LYS A 506 17.97 23.13 2.79
C LYS A 506 16.58 23.75 2.90
N TYR A 507 15.73 23.29 3.82
CA TYR A 507 14.44 23.95 4.05
C TYR A 507 14.61 25.31 4.68
N ASP A 508 15.58 25.46 5.57
CA ASP A 508 15.88 26.75 6.16
C ASP A 508 16.53 27.66 5.10
N GLU A 509 17.37 27.12 4.21
CA GLU A 509 17.89 27.85 3.04
C GLU A 509 16.77 28.33 2.10
N VAL A 510 15.76 27.50 1.82
CA VAL A 510 14.62 27.90 0.98
C VAL A 510 13.76 28.96 1.67
N VAL A 511 13.56 28.87 2.98
CA VAL A 511 12.87 29.92 3.76
C VAL A 511 13.65 31.23 3.72
N SER A 512 14.97 31.18 3.90
CA SER A 512 15.85 32.36 3.81
C SER A 512 15.83 32.97 2.40
N LEU A 513 15.88 32.16 1.35
CA LEU A 513 15.77 32.62 -0.04
C LEU A 513 14.45 33.36 -0.29
N VAL A 514 13.33 32.82 0.22
CA VAL A 514 12.03 33.48 0.13
C VAL A 514 12.02 34.76 0.97
N ALA A 515 12.63 34.77 2.15
CA ALA A 515 12.72 35.96 3.00
C ALA A 515 13.49 37.10 2.34
N GLU A 516 14.66 36.81 1.74
CA GLU A 516 15.47 37.77 1.00
C GLU A 516 14.69 38.36 -0.20
N GLN A 517 13.92 37.55 -0.92
CA GLN A 517 13.11 38.01 -2.06
C GLN A 517 11.87 38.83 -1.66
N HIS A 518 11.36 38.61 -0.45
CA HIS A 518 10.18 39.30 0.09
C HIS A 518 10.54 40.42 1.09
N GLY A 519 11.83 40.75 1.24
CA GLY A 519 12.33 41.90 2.01
C GLY A 519 12.19 41.77 3.52
N LYS A 520 12.29 40.54 4.07
CA LYS A 520 12.18 40.25 5.51
C LYS A 520 13.45 39.63 6.10
#